data_AF-E6LK95-F1
#
_entry.id   AF-E6LK95-F1
#
_cell.length_a   1.000
_cell.length_b   1.000
_cell.length_c   1.000
_cell.angle_alpha   90.00
_cell.angle_beta   90.00
_cell.angle_gamma   90.00
#
_symmetry.space_group_name_H-M   'P 1'
#
loop_
_entity.id
_entity.type
_entity.pdbx_description
1 polymer ?
#
loop_
_entity_poly.entity_id
_entity_poly.type
_entity_poly.pdbx_seq_one_letter_code
_entity_poly.pdbx_strand_id
1 'polypeptide(L)'
;MNQKRRGIVAIILIAIIIVCVIGIIMTKPAGKKVVDEKKETMQPLDISNVEQEKETETSELSKTIDNVDIIFFEKVPKDSTGNMRLAKVTGKKSAEGYALDYYNIYFKDDKEVHAIVNYTLNTTACITSVGNKINVRIYEHRDGEESDAKELFTGEKYAEYNIDKETGTVEKIE
;
A
#
# COMPACT_ATOMS: atom_id res chain seq x y z
N MET A 1 -26.20 -21.87 -13.24
CA MET A 1 -25.23 -22.37 -14.24
C MET A 1 -24.45 -23.55 -13.65
N ASN A 2 -24.46 -24.70 -14.32
CA ASN A 2 -23.99 -25.96 -13.72
C ASN A 2 -22.47 -25.99 -13.51
N GLN A 3 -22.01 -26.60 -12.41
CA GLN A 3 -20.61 -26.60 -11.97
C GLN A 3 -19.62 -27.08 -13.05
N LYS A 4 -19.98 -28.12 -13.82
CA LYS A 4 -19.18 -28.62 -14.96
C LYS A 4 -18.96 -27.59 -16.07
N ARG A 5 -19.88 -26.63 -16.26
CA ARG A 5 -19.72 -25.53 -17.24
C ARG A 5 -18.83 -24.40 -16.73
N ARG A 6 -18.79 -24.15 -15.41
CA ARG A 6 -17.92 -23.12 -14.80
C ARG A 6 -16.44 -23.43 -15.03
N GLY A 7 -16.01 -24.68 -14.83
CA GLY A 7 -14.61 -25.08 -15.07
C GLY A 7 -14.15 -24.91 -16.52
N ILE A 8 -15.00 -25.31 -17.48
CA ILE A 8 -14.70 -25.21 -18.92
C ILE A 8 -14.53 -23.73 -19.35
N VAL A 9 -15.41 -22.84 -18.88
CA VAL A 9 -15.31 -21.39 -19.19
C VAL A 9 -14.05 -20.78 -18.59
N ALA A 10 -13.67 -21.14 -17.36
CA ALA A 10 -12.44 -20.65 -16.74
C ALA A 10 -11.18 -21.06 -17.50
N ILE A 11 -11.09 -22.33 -17.94
CA ILE A 11 -9.94 -22.86 -18.71
C ILE A 11 -9.80 -22.12 -20.05
N ILE A 12 -10.91 -21.85 -20.75
CA ILE A 12 -10.90 -21.14 -22.04
C ILE A 12 -10.42 -19.69 -21.87
N LEU A 13 -10.85 -18.99 -20.81
CA LEU A 13 -10.41 -17.61 -20.55
C LEU A 13 -8.90 -17.53 -20.25
N ILE A 14 -8.36 -18.46 -19.45
CA ILE A 14 -6.92 -18.52 -19.14
C ILE A 14 -6.09 -18.75 -20.40
N ALA A 15 -6.53 -19.63 -21.30
CA ALA A 15 -5.84 -19.90 -22.56
C ALA A 15 -5.77 -18.67 -23.49
N ILE A 16 -6.82 -17.83 -23.52
CA ILE A 16 -6.86 -16.61 -24.35
C ILE A 16 -5.85 -15.57 -23.85
N ILE A 17 -5.73 -15.38 -22.54
CA ILE A 17 -4.81 -14.38 -21.94
C ILE A 17 -3.35 -14.68 -22.32
N ILE A 18 -2.95 -15.95 -22.32
CA ILE A 18 -1.58 -16.38 -22.67
C ILE A 18 -1.22 -16.04 -24.12
N VAL A 19 -2.19 -16.13 -25.05
CA VAL A 19 -1.96 -15.81 -26.48
C VAL A 19 -1.72 -14.31 -26.69
N CYS A 20 -2.35 -13.44 -25.90
CA CYS A 20 -2.22 -11.98 -26.04
C CYS A 20 -0.79 -11.46 -25.76
N VAL A 21 0.00 -12.15 -24.94
CA VAL A 21 1.35 -11.69 -24.53
C VAL A 21 2.39 -11.80 -25.67
N ILE A 22 2.17 -12.69 -26.63
CA ILE A 22 3.14 -13.01 -27.71
C ILE A 22 3.03 -12.02 -28.90
N GLY A 23 2.02 -11.14 -28.91
CA GLY A 23 1.55 -10.46 -30.12
C GLY A 23 2.26 -9.18 -30.58
N ILE A 24 3.26 -8.63 -29.87
CA ILE A 24 3.77 -7.25 -30.15
C ILE A 24 5.30 -7.13 -30.10
N ILE A 25 6.01 -7.61 -31.13
CA ILE A 25 7.32 -7.05 -31.54
C ILE A 25 7.38 -6.96 -33.07
N MET A 26 7.28 -5.74 -33.62
CA MET A 26 7.36 -5.47 -35.06
C MET A 26 7.92 -4.07 -35.35
N THR A 27 9.25 -3.93 -35.28
CA THR A 27 9.98 -2.77 -35.85
C THR A 27 11.32 -3.21 -36.42
N LYS A 28 11.71 -2.59 -37.54
CA LYS A 28 12.93 -2.84 -38.31
C LYS A 28 13.74 -1.55 -38.37
N PRO A 29 15.08 -1.62 -38.36
CA PRO A 29 15.83 -1.24 -39.57
C PRO A 29 16.94 -2.26 -39.89
N ALA A 30 17.83 -1.95 -40.84
CA ALA A 30 18.77 -2.92 -41.44
C ALA A 30 20.22 -2.40 -41.55
N GLY A 31 21.20 -3.30 -41.39
CA GLY A 31 22.63 -2.99 -41.58
C GLY A 31 23.57 -4.21 -41.50
N LYS A 32 24.17 -4.58 -42.64
CA LYS A 32 25.24 -5.60 -42.86
C LYS A 32 26.36 -5.57 -41.77
N LYS A 33 27.04 -6.65 -41.36
CA LYS A 33 26.99 -8.10 -41.68
C LYS A 33 27.21 -8.90 -40.35
N VAL A 34 27.92 -10.03 -40.13
CA VAL A 34 28.90 -10.86 -40.88
C VAL A 34 28.40 -12.33 -40.97
N VAL A 35 29.28 -13.33 -40.82
CA VAL A 35 29.17 -14.78 -41.09
C VAL A 35 30.37 -15.45 -40.38
N ASP A 36 30.19 -16.51 -39.58
CA ASP A 36 30.66 -17.88 -39.91
C ASP A 36 30.11 -18.99 -38.96
N GLU A 37 30.49 -20.25 -39.20
CA GLU A 37 29.73 -21.49 -38.88
C GLU A 37 29.79 -22.11 -37.45
N LYS A 38 28.59 -22.47 -36.93
CA LYS A 38 28.15 -23.83 -36.50
C LYS A 38 28.77 -24.59 -35.30
N LYS A 39 27.91 -24.86 -34.29
CA LYS A 39 27.58 -26.23 -33.79
C LYS A 39 26.28 -26.24 -32.97
N GLU A 40 25.50 -27.32 -33.01
CA GLU A 40 24.27 -27.52 -32.21
C GLU A 40 24.54 -28.15 -30.83
N THR A 41 23.72 -27.85 -29.81
CA THR A 41 22.90 -28.82 -29.02
C THR A 41 22.30 -28.18 -27.74
N MET A 42 20.96 -28.17 -27.65
CA MET A 42 20.06 -28.16 -26.46
C MET A 42 20.37 -27.30 -25.19
N GLN A 43 19.52 -26.28 -24.97
CA GLN A 43 18.74 -25.87 -23.75
C GLN A 43 19.30 -26.02 -22.30
N PRO A 44 18.81 -25.21 -21.32
CA PRO A 44 17.82 -24.12 -21.36
C PRO A 44 18.37 -22.76 -20.90
N LEU A 45 17.51 -21.72 -20.83
CA LEU A 45 17.79 -20.45 -20.16
C LEU A 45 17.49 -20.56 -18.65
N ASP A 46 18.34 -19.96 -17.82
CA ASP A 46 17.90 -19.19 -16.64
C ASP A 46 18.89 -18.03 -16.44
N ILE A 47 18.36 -16.80 -16.42
CA ILE A 47 19.10 -15.58 -16.05
C ILE A 47 18.18 -14.79 -15.12
N SER A 48 18.22 -15.15 -13.85
CA SER A 48 17.52 -14.51 -12.73
C SER A 48 18.14 -13.14 -12.44
N ASN A 49 17.87 -12.18 -13.33
CA ASN A 49 18.57 -10.91 -13.39
C ASN A 49 18.03 -9.88 -12.39
N VAL A 50 18.31 -10.12 -11.11
CA VAL A 50 18.44 -9.12 -10.04
C VAL A 50 17.40 -7.99 -10.05
N GLU A 51 16.28 -8.20 -9.39
CA GLU A 51 15.45 -7.10 -8.90
C GLU A 51 15.87 -6.81 -7.45
N GLN A 52 16.81 -5.87 -7.28
CA GLN A 52 17.20 -5.38 -5.95
C GLN A 52 16.08 -4.51 -5.39
N GLU A 53 15.18 -5.10 -4.62
CA GLU A 53 14.43 -4.33 -3.63
C GLU A 53 15.44 -3.66 -2.70
N LYS A 54 15.61 -2.35 -2.87
CA LYS A 54 16.45 -1.52 -2.03
C LYS A 54 15.71 -1.31 -0.71
N GLU A 55 15.83 -2.30 0.19
CA GLU A 55 15.45 -2.17 1.60
C GLU A 55 16.02 -0.85 2.13
N THR A 56 15.14 0.13 2.25
CA THR A 56 15.47 1.39 2.91
C THR A 56 15.24 1.10 4.37
N GLU A 57 16.32 0.92 5.13
CA GLU A 57 16.25 0.66 6.59
C GLU A 57 15.21 1.59 7.22
N THR A 58 14.13 0.97 7.67
CA THR A 58 12.95 1.62 8.24
C THR A 58 12.72 0.87 9.53
N SER A 59 12.90 1.56 10.65
CA SER A 59 12.82 0.98 11.98
C SER A 59 11.37 0.59 12.27
N GLU A 60 11.03 -0.66 11.95
CA GLU A 60 9.73 -1.25 12.22
C GLU A 60 9.51 -1.33 13.73
N LEU A 61 8.43 -0.69 14.22
CA LEU A 61 8.06 -0.71 15.63
C LEU A 61 6.66 -1.29 15.80
N SER A 62 6.59 -2.53 16.29
CA SER A 62 5.34 -3.22 16.57
C SER A 62 4.85 -2.95 18.01
N LYS A 63 3.54 -2.70 18.16
CA LYS A 63 2.89 -2.47 19.46
C LYS A 63 1.38 -2.72 19.37
N THR A 64 0.75 -3.16 20.46
CA THR A 64 -0.71 -3.21 20.57
C THR A 64 -1.21 -1.98 21.34
N ILE A 65 -2.25 -1.31 20.84
CA ILE A 65 -2.99 -0.23 21.52
C ILE A 65 -4.47 -0.61 21.53
N ASP A 66 -5.06 -0.77 22.72
CA ASP A 66 -6.46 -1.22 22.94
C ASP A 66 -6.98 -2.23 21.90
N ASN A 67 -6.34 -3.41 21.87
CA ASN A 67 -6.71 -4.53 21.01
C ASN A 67 -6.64 -4.24 19.50
N VAL A 68 -5.87 -3.22 19.11
CA VAL A 68 -5.40 -2.97 17.74
C VAL A 68 -3.89 -3.23 17.72
N ASP A 69 -3.46 -4.18 16.91
CA ASP A 69 -2.05 -4.46 16.65
C ASP A 69 -1.54 -3.52 15.56
N ILE A 70 -0.41 -2.86 15.82
CA ILE A 70 0.14 -1.76 15.01
C ILE A 70 1.57 -2.10 14.62
N ILE A 71 1.88 -1.98 13.33
CA ILE A 71 3.24 -1.99 12.79
C ILE A 71 3.52 -0.59 12.23
N PHE A 72 4.46 0.14 12.83
CA PHE A 72 4.78 1.52 12.48
C PHE A 72 6.05 1.64 11.63
N PHE A 73 6.01 2.56 10.67
CA PHE A 73 7.08 2.87 9.72
C PHE A 73 7.31 4.39 9.65
N GLU A 74 8.57 4.81 9.82
CA GLU A 74 8.93 6.24 9.83
C GLU A 74 8.84 6.94 8.47
N LYS A 75 8.56 6.21 7.39
CA LYS A 75 8.59 6.70 6.01
C LYS A 75 7.41 6.13 5.23
N VAL A 76 6.78 6.96 4.39
CA VAL A 76 5.87 6.51 3.33
C VAL A 76 6.64 6.44 2.01
N PRO A 77 6.50 5.38 1.21
CA PRO A 77 7.07 5.30 -0.13
C PRO A 77 6.70 6.53 -0.99
N LYS A 78 7.72 7.13 -1.63
CA LYS A 78 7.59 8.28 -2.54
C LYS A 78 7.05 9.58 -1.92
N ASP A 79 6.99 9.69 -0.58
CA ASP A 79 6.70 10.97 0.08
C ASP A 79 7.74 12.03 -0.29
N SER A 80 7.28 13.10 -0.95
CA SER A 80 8.11 14.25 -1.34
C SER A 80 8.20 15.34 -0.25
N THR A 81 7.51 15.17 0.89
CA THR A 81 7.50 16.12 2.01
C THR A 81 8.47 15.74 3.12
N GLY A 82 8.70 14.43 3.33
CA GLY A 82 9.47 13.89 4.47
C GLY A 82 8.69 13.84 5.78
N ASN A 83 7.44 14.32 5.80
CA ASN A 83 6.61 14.45 7.00
C ASN A 83 5.57 13.32 7.14
N MET A 84 5.45 12.43 6.15
CA MET A 84 4.47 11.34 6.22
C MET A 84 5.01 10.11 6.96
N ARG A 85 4.14 9.51 7.78
CA ARG A 85 4.37 8.26 8.52
C ARG A 85 3.29 7.24 8.17
N LEU A 86 3.62 5.96 8.25
CA LEU A 86 2.66 4.87 8.00
C LEU A 86 2.53 3.98 9.23
N ALA A 87 1.30 3.62 9.56
CA ALA A 87 0.98 2.49 10.41
C ALA A 87 0.12 1.49 9.61
N LYS A 88 0.52 0.22 9.64
CA LYS A 88 -0.28 -0.91 9.17
C LYS A 88 -0.89 -1.59 10.39
N VAL A 89 -2.21 -1.76 10.43
CA VAL A 89 -2.90 -2.22 11.64
C VAL A 89 -3.94 -3.31 11.39
N THR A 90 -4.14 -4.14 12.41
CA THR A 90 -5.24 -5.10 12.49
C THR A 90 -5.96 -4.96 13.82
N GLY A 91 -7.28 -4.78 13.77
CA GLY A 91 -8.10 -4.57 14.97
C GLY A 91 -9.48 -4.00 14.61
N LYS A 92 -10.48 -4.32 15.42
CA LYS A 92 -11.89 -3.93 15.17
C LYS A 92 -12.26 -2.55 15.70
N LYS A 93 -11.31 -1.83 16.33
CA LYS A 93 -11.50 -0.46 16.81
C LYS A 93 -11.16 0.54 15.71
N SER A 94 -11.99 1.56 15.56
CA SER A 94 -11.78 2.64 14.60
C SER A 94 -10.77 3.67 15.14
N ALA A 95 -10.12 4.41 14.22
CA ALA A 95 -8.91 5.17 14.50
C ALA A 95 -9.11 6.29 15.55
N GLU A 96 -10.25 6.98 15.51
CA GLU A 96 -10.57 8.06 16.45
C GLU A 96 -10.57 7.59 17.92
N GLY A 97 -10.97 6.33 18.16
CA GLY A 97 -11.04 5.77 19.50
C GLY A 97 -9.68 5.45 20.15
N TYR A 98 -8.57 5.45 19.41
CA TYR A 98 -7.21 5.25 19.94
C TYR A 98 -6.20 6.32 19.45
N ALA A 99 -6.68 7.38 18.79
CA ALA A 99 -5.85 8.41 18.18
C ALA A 99 -4.95 9.15 19.18
N LEU A 100 -5.41 9.38 20.42
CA LEU A 100 -4.61 10.06 21.45
C LEU A 100 -3.44 9.20 21.93
N ASP A 101 -3.67 7.91 22.20
CA ASP A 101 -2.58 6.98 22.56
C ASP A 101 -1.58 6.84 21.41
N TYR A 102 -2.08 6.69 20.18
CA TYR A 102 -1.24 6.62 18.99
C TYR A 102 -0.39 7.90 18.81
N TYR A 103 -1.00 9.09 18.95
CA TYR A 103 -0.31 10.37 18.91
C TYR A 103 0.81 10.44 19.96
N ASN A 104 0.50 10.13 21.22
CA ASN A 104 1.44 10.15 22.34
C ASN A 104 2.60 9.13 22.23
N ILE A 105 2.50 8.14 21.33
CA ILE A 105 3.51 7.10 21.12
C ILE A 105 4.35 7.36 19.84
N TYR A 106 3.74 7.90 18.78
CA TYR A 106 4.35 7.90 17.44
C TYR A 106 4.60 9.27 16.82
N PHE A 107 3.90 10.34 17.22
CA PHE A 107 4.18 11.68 16.71
C PHE A 107 5.44 12.27 17.37
N LYS A 108 6.25 12.95 16.56
CA LYS A 108 7.50 13.63 16.92
C LYS A 108 7.46 15.13 16.62
N ASP A 109 6.67 15.56 15.64
CA ASP A 109 6.43 16.96 15.27
C ASP A 109 4.97 17.17 14.83
N ASP A 110 4.34 18.30 15.20
CA ASP A 110 2.96 18.64 14.81
C ASP A 110 2.73 18.72 13.29
N LYS A 111 3.79 18.84 12.48
CA LYS A 111 3.73 18.84 11.01
C LYS A 111 3.59 17.44 10.38
N GLU A 112 3.70 16.38 11.18
CA GLU A 112 3.63 15.01 10.65
C GLU A 112 2.20 14.62 10.24
N VAL A 113 2.10 13.83 9.18
CA VAL A 113 0.84 13.30 8.65
C VAL A 113 0.91 11.78 8.72
N HIS A 114 0.13 11.19 9.61
CA HIS A 114 0.14 9.74 9.83
C HIS A 114 -1.00 9.09 9.06
N ALA A 115 -0.66 8.20 8.13
CA ALA A 115 -1.60 7.26 7.54
C ALA A 115 -1.71 6.01 8.43
N ILE A 116 -2.93 5.60 8.77
CA ILE A 116 -3.18 4.32 9.44
C ILE A 116 -4.08 3.46 8.55
N VAL A 117 -3.52 2.42 7.94
CA VAL A 117 -4.24 1.45 7.10
C VAL A 117 -4.73 0.30 7.99
N ASN A 118 -6.04 0.15 8.15
CA ASN A 118 -6.67 -0.91 8.92
C ASN A 118 -7.29 -1.98 8.01
N TYR A 119 -6.55 -3.08 7.80
CA TYR A 119 -6.98 -4.22 6.98
C TYR A 119 -8.14 -5.02 7.59
N THR A 120 -8.50 -4.80 8.87
CA THR A 120 -9.65 -5.46 9.52
C THR A 120 -10.96 -4.70 9.30
N LEU A 121 -10.90 -3.38 9.14
CA LEU A 121 -12.06 -2.51 8.87
C LEU A 121 -12.17 -2.08 7.40
N ASN A 122 -11.13 -2.32 6.59
CA ASN A 122 -10.97 -1.79 5.23
C ASN A 122 -11.08 -0.25 5.20
N THR A 123 -10.38 0.41 6.12
CA THR A 123 -10.32 1.87 6.21
C THR A 123 -8.89 2.37 6.32
N THR A 124 -8.66 3.57 5.78
CA THR A 124 -7.40 4.31 5.91
C THR A 124 -7.69 5.62 6.62
N ALA A 125 -7.06 5.86 7.76
CA ALA A 125 -7.23 7.09 8.55
C ALA A 125 -6.05 8.04 8.35
N CYS A 126 -6.35 9.30 8.01
CA CYS A 126 -5.41 10.41 8.06
C CYS A 126 -5.49 11.03 9.46
N ILE A 127 -4.39 10.95 10.21
CA ILE A 127 -4.23 11.63 11.50
C ILE A 127 -3.26 12.80 11.35
N THR A 128 -3.67 13.99 11.82
CA THR A 128 -2.84 15.21 11.85
C THR A 128 -3.01 15.97 13.17
N SER A 129 -2.02 16.81 13.49
CA SER A 129 -2.01 17.62 14.70
C SER A 129 -2.41 19.08 14.41
N VAL A 130 -3.37 19.63 15.16
CA VAL A 130 -3.88 21.00 14.97
C VAL A 130 -4.13 21.67 16.33
N GLY A 131 -3.11 22.35 16.86
CA GLY A 131 -3.20 23.01 18.17
C GLY A 131 -3.43 22.01 19.30
N ASN A 132 -4.48 22.21 20.10
CA ASN A 132 -4.87 21.26 21.16
C ASN A 132 -5.69 20.06 20.65
N LYS A 133 -5.94 19.93 19.35
CA LYS A 133 -6.73 18.86 18.76
C LYS A 133 -5.88 17.95 17.86
N ILE A 134 -6.24 16.68 17.84
CA ILE A 134 -5.82 15.69 16.85
C ILE A 134 -7.00 15.55 15.88
N ASN A 135 -6.80 15.85 14.59
CA ASN A 135 -7.81 15.64 13.55
C ASN A 135 -7.66 14.23 12.99
N VAL A 136 -8.77 13.51 12.85
CA VAL A 136 -8.82 12.14 12.30
C VAL A 136 -9.88 12.08 11.23
N ARG A 137 -9.44 11.89 9.98
CA ARG A 137 -10.32 11.71 8.81
C ARG A 137 -10.23 10.27 8.33
N ILE A 138 -11.37 9.61 8.21
CA ILE A 138 -11.45 8.18 7.90
C ILE A 138 -12.00 7.99 6.49
N TYR A 139 -11.25 7.24 5.69
CA TYR A 139 -11.54 6.96 4.29
C TYR A 139 -11.72 5.44 4.08
N GLU A 140 -12.41 5.08 3.01
CA GLU A 140 -12.33 3.74 2.42
C GLU A 140 -10.86 3.39 2.08
N HIS A 141 -10.38 2.22 2.52
CA HIS A 141 -9.06 1.74 2.10
C HIS A 141 -9.07 1.32 0.63
N ARG A 142 -8.05 1.75 -0.12
CA ARG A 142 -7.77 1.31 -1.49
C ARG A 142 -6.55 0.40 -1.51
N ASP A 143 -6.75 -0.82 -2.00
CA ASP A 143 -5.75 -1.91 -1.99
C ASP A 143 -4.39 -1.46 -2.56
N GLY A 144 -3.36 -1.47 -1.72
CA GLY A 144 -2.00 -1.04 -2.05
C GLY A 144 -1.73 0.47 -2.05
N GLU A 145 -2.65 1.33 -1.60
CA GLU A 145 -2.45 2.80 -1.54
C GLU A 145 -1.21 3.21 -0.73
N GLU A 146 -0.78 2.42 0.25
CA GLU A 146 0.41 2.72 1.06
C GLU A 146 1.73 2.59 0.29
N SER A 147 1.71 2.10 -0.96
CA SER A 147 2.87 2.00 -1.86
C SER A 147 3.21 3.32 -2.58
N ASP A 148 2.39 4.37 -2.40
CA ASP A 148 2.65 5.71 -2.92
C ASP A 148 1.97 6.78 -2.04
N ALA A 149 2.76 7.71 -1.51
CA ALA A 149 2.27 8.83 -0.72
C ALA A 149 1.17 9.68 -1.39
N LYS A 150 1.00 9.59 -2.72
CA LYS A 150 -0.04 10.29 -3.49
C LYS A 150 -1.36 9.53 -3.63
N GLU A 151 -1.34 8.22 -3.49
CA GLU A 151 -2.53 7.37 -3.61
C GLU A 151 -3.24 7.20 -2.25
N LEU A 152 -2.54 7.50 -1.15
CA LEU A 152 -3.11 7.57 0.20
C LEU A 152 -4.31 8.53 0.27
N PHE A 153 -5.36 8.09 0.96
CA PHE A 153 -6.59 8.85 1.23
C PHE A 153 -7.42 9.22 -0.02
N THR A 154 -7.25 8.48 -1.13
CA THR A 154 -8.01 8.65 -2.38
C THR A 154 -9.39 7.96 -2.38
N GLY A 155 -9.70 7.17 -1.35
CA GLY A 155 -11.02 6.56 -1.14
C GLY A 155 -12.11 7.55 -0.72
N GLU A 156 -13.34 7.07 -0.59
CA GLU A 156 -14.46 7.89 -0.10
C GLU A 156 -14.29 8.23 1.40
N LYS A 157 -14.47 9.50 1.80
CA LYS A 157 -14.40 9.90 3.21
C LYS A 157 -15.69 9.50 3.94
N TYR A 158 -15.58 8.64 4.93
CA TYR A 158 -16.71 8.16 5.74
C TYR A 158 -17.03 9.04 6.96
N ALA A 159 -15.99 9.62 7.57
CA ALA A 159 -16.15 10.40 8.79
C ALA A 159 -14.97 11.34 9.06
N GLU A 160 -15.21 12.38 9.86
CA GLU A 160 -14.18 13.25 10.42
C GLU A 160 -14.41 13.52 11.91
N TYR A 161 -13.33 13.47 12.69
CA TYR A 161 -13.32 13.65 14.13
C TYR A 161 -12.21 14.61 14.57
N ASN A 162 -12.43 15.29 15.69
CA ASN A 162 -11.38 15.94 16.47
C ASN A 162 -11.30 15.28 17.84
N ILE A 163 -10.09 14.99 18.32
CA ILE A 163 -9.83 14.50 19.67
C ILE A 163 -9.05 15.57 20.42
N ASP A 164 -9.54 16.00 21.58
CA ASP A 164 -8.83 16.94 22.44
C ASP A 164 -7.64 16.26 23.14
N LYS A 165 -6.46 16.88 23.07
CA LYS A 165 -5.19 16.30 23.55
C LYS A 165 -5.09 16.18 25.07
N GLU A 166 -5.77 17.04 25.84
CA GLU A 166 -5.70 17.03 27.30
C GLU A 166 -6.71 16.05 27.92
N THR A 167 -7.90 15.95 27.33
CA THR A 167 -9.03 15.18 27.89
C THR A 167 -9.32 13.86 27.18
N GLY A 168 -8.81 13.66 25.97
CA GLY A 168 -9.19 12.53 25.11
C GLY A 168 -10.64 12.61 24.59
N THR A 169 -11.32 13.75 24.74
CA THR A 169 -12.71 13.92 24.30
C THR A 169 -12.80 13.85 22.77
N VAL A 170 -13.55 12.87 22.25
CA VAL A 170 -13.79 12.68 20.82
C VAL A 170 -15.05 13.44 20.37
N GLU A 171 -14.88 14.38 19.46
CA GLU A 171 -15.91 15.20 18.83
C GLU A 171 -16.07 14.77 17.36
N LYS A 172 -17.26 14.35 16.92
CA LYS A 172 -17.53 14.09 15.49
C LYS A 172 -17.86 15.39 14.78
N ILE A 173 -17.24 15.59 13.61
CA ILE A 173 -17.33 16.79 12.78
C ILE A 173 -18.19 16.55 11.53
N GLU A 174 -17.97 15.40 10.86
CA GLU A 174 -18.70 14.98 9.66
C GLU A 174 -18.99 13.48 9.72
#